data_AF-A0A9P9S1W3-F1
#
_entry.id   AF-A0A9P9S1W3-F1
#
_cell.length_a   1.000
_cell.length_b   1.000
_cell.length_c   1.000
_cell.angle_alpha   90.00
_cell.angle_beta   90.00
_cell.angle_gamma   90.00
#
_symmetry.space_group_name_H-M   'P 1'
#
loop_
_entity.id
_entity.type
_entity.pdbx_description
1 polymer ?
#
loop_
_entity_poly.entity_id
_entity_poly.type
_entity_poly.pdbx_seq_one_letter_code
_entity_poly.pdbx_strand_id
1 'polypeptide(L)'
;MPRRYHRVPTTMTPKKIFLTIKNAIVTCLTGHQRDFLFLQLPPEIRNMIYKEVFRDTTWFVYRKLPQLARVKASLGAINLLYTCRQIYTEAGLFPYRYGTFHIGFLVGTIAHDFLQNRTQIQLQTIRILRGDELLSGSLRFLDKLPNLEQVEMMLQGNHFLVQIKHRGRRVEVHHFTHQQTGARRNDLRLKLKGLLQGWKQEAKIVFMQA
;
A
#
# COMPACT_ATOMS: atom_id res chain seq x y z
N MET A 1 -24.89 -18.95 -31.32
CA MET A 1 -25.95 -18.13 -30.69
C MET A 1 -25.35 -16.80 -30.22
N PRO A 2 -25.89 -15.65 -30.62
CA PRO A 2 -25.38 -14.35 -30.20
C PRO A 2 -25.78 -14.07 -28.74
N ARG A 3 -24.80 -13.80 -27.87
CA ARG A 3 -25.05 -13.41 -26.48
C ARG A 3 -25.61 -11.98 -26.45
N ARG A 4 -26.84 -11.83 -25.95
CA ARG A 4 -27.44 -10.51 -25.68
C ARG A 4 -26.72 -9.90 -24.47
N TYR A 5 -25.89 -8.91 -24.69
CA TYR A 5 -25.35 -8.09 -23.61
C TYR A 5 -26.47 -7.17 -23.10
N HIS A 6 -26.91 -7.36 -21.86
CA HIS A 6 -27.82 -6.42 -21.21
C HIS A 6 -27.11 -5.06 -21.07
N ARG A 7 -27.72 -4.00 -21.60
CA ARG A 7 -27.24 -2.63 -21.40
C ARG A 7 -27.20 -2.34 -19.91
N VAL A 8 -25.99 -2.08 -19.40
CA VAL A 8 -25.80 -1.59 -18.03
C VAL A 8 -26.37 -0.16 -17.97
N PRO A 9 -27.26 0.17 -17.02
CA PRO A 9 -27.85 1.50 -16.93
C PRO A 9 -26.76 2.56 -16.68
N THR A 10 -26.77 3.61 -17.50
CA THR A 10 -25.72 4.63 -17.63
C THR A 10 -25.54 5.55 -16.43
N THR A 11 -26.27 5.33 -15.33
CA THR A 11 -26.31 6.25 -14.17
C THR A 11 -26.18 5.53 -12.83
N MET A 12 -25.31 4.52 -12.72
CA MET A 12 -24.95 4.00 -11.40
C MET A 12 -23.78 4.79 -10.80
N THR A 13 -24.04 5.44 -9.66
CA THR A 13 -22.99 6.08 -8.86
C THR A 13 -21.96 5.05 -8.38
N PRO A 14 -20.66 5.40 -8.23
CA PRO A 14 -19.62 4.48 -7.77
C PRO A 14 -19.96 3.71 -6.48
N LYS A 15 -20.65 4.37 -5.53
CA LYS A 15 -21.12 3.73 -4.28
C LYS A 15 -22.15 2.61 -4.53
N LYS A 16 -23.11 2.80 -5.44
CA LYS A 16 -24.08 1.77 -5.80
C LYS A 16 -23.42 0.60 -6.52
N ILE A 17 -22.47 0.88 -7.43
CA ILE A 17 -21.67 -0.16 -8.10
C ILE A 17 -20.94 -1.02 -7.06
N PHE A 18 -20.29 -0.37 -6.09
CA PHE A 18 -19.56 -1.08 -5.03
C PHE A 18 -20.49 -1.94 -4.15
N LEU A 19 -21.65 -1.43 -3.77
CA LEU A 19 -22.61 -2.19 -2.95
C LEU A 19 -23.20 -3.39 -3.70
N THR A 20 -23.51 -3.22 -4.99
CA THR A 20 -23.98 -4.31 -5.86
C THR A 20 -22.91 -5.37 -6.06
N ILE A 21 -21.66 -4.98 -6.28
CA ILE A 21 -20.52 -5.91 -6.40
C ILE A 21 -20.29 -6.65 -5.08
N LYS A 22 -20.32 -5.95 -3.94
CA LYS A 22 -20.13 -6.56 -2.61
C LYS A 22 -21.19 -7.63 -2.34
N ASN A 23 -22.46 -7.34 -2.66
CA ASN A 23 -23.55 -8.30 -2.48
C ASN A 23 -23.41 -9.48 -3.46
N ALA A 24 -23.08 -9.24 -4.72
CA ALA A 24 -22.86 -10.30 -5.70
C ALA A 24 -21.71 -11.24 -5.31
N ILE A 25 -20.60 -10.70 -4.77
CA ILE A 25 -19.46 -11.52 -4.29
C ILE A 25 -19.90 -12.43 -3.13
N VAL A 26 -20.72 -11.94 -2.20
CA VAL A 26 -21.23 -12.74 -1.07
C VAL A 26 -22.15 -13.85 -1.55
N THR A 27 -23.02 -13.59 -2.53
CA THR A 27 -23.94 -14.60 -3.08
C THR A 27 -23.20 -15.69 -3.87
N CYS A 28 -22.15 -15.34 -4.62
CA CYS A 28 -21.36 -16.29 -5.42
C CYS A 28 -20.59 -17.35 -4.61
N LEU A 29 -20.37 -17.14 -3.30
CA LEU A 29 -19.67 -18.11 -2.46
C LEU A 29 -20.52 -19.32 -2.06
N THR A 30 -21.82 -19.33 -2.37
CA THR A 30 -22.78 -20.32 -1.82
C THR A 30 -23.33 -21.35 -2.82
N GLY A 31 -23.03 -21.27 -4.12
CA GLY A 31 -23.46 -22.35 -5.02
C GLY A 31 -23.16 -22.13 -6.50
N HIS A 32 -22.57 -23.15 -7.12
CA HIS A 32 -22.34 -23.34 -8.57
C HIS A 32 -21.19 -22.52 -9.18
N GLN A 33 -20.04 -23.19 -9.29
CA GLN A 33 -18.77 -22.72 -9.85
C GLN A 33 -18.84 -22.22 -11.31
N ARG A 34 -19.94 -22.46 -12.02
CA ARG A 34 -20.09 -22.14 -13.46
C ARG A 34 -20.58 -20.71 -13.71
N ASP A 35 -21.12 -20.03 -12.71
CA ASP A 35 -21.74 -18.70 -12.87
C ASP A 35 -21.07 -17.62 -12.00
N PHE A 36 -19.73 -17.58 -11.99
CA PHE A 36 -19.04 -16.39 -11.51
C PHE A 36 -19.27 -15.24 -12.51
N LEU A 37 -20.38 -14.53 -12.36
CA LEU A 37 -20.74 -13.34 -13.17
C LEU A 37 -19.58 -12.36 -13.26
N PHE A 38 -18.78 -12.25 -12.19
CA PHE A 38 -17.57 -11.43 -12.15
C PHE A 38 -16.54 -11.83 -13.22
N LEU A 39 -16.30 -13.12 -13.45
CA LEU A 39 -15.35 -13.61 -14.45
C LEU A 39 -15.90 -13.48 -15.89
N GLN A 40 -17.21 -13.28 -16.05
CA GLN A 40 -17.84 -13.02 -17.35
C GLN A 40 -17.73 -11.54 -17.77
N LEU A 41 -17.40 -10.63 -16.85
CA LEU A 41 -17.14 -9.23 -17.18
C LEU A 41 -15.91 -9.11 -18.10
N PRO A 42 -15.83 -8.11 -18.98
CA PRO A 42 -14.59 -7.84 -19.72
C PRO A 42 -13.39 -7.57 -18.79
N PRO A 43 -12.15 -7.93 -19.18
CA PRO A 43 -10.95 -7.72 -18.36
C PRO A 43 -10.76 -6.27 -17.89
N GLU A 44 -11.15 -5.29 -18.69
CA GLU A 44 -11.06 -3.87 -18.38
C GLU A 44 -11.92 -3.51 -17.17
N ILE A 45 -13.15 -4.04 -17.13
CA ILE A 45 -14.08 -3.82 -16.02
C ILE A 45 -13.56 -4.51 -14.75
N ARG A 46 -13.03 -5.74 -14.87
CA ARG A 46 -12.41 -6.43 -13.73
C ARG A 46 -11.23 -5.65 -13.16
N ASN A 47 -10.37 -5.11 -14.02
CA ASN A 47 -9.23 -4.28 -13.63
C ASN A 47 -9.67 -2.99 -12.90
N MET A 48 -10.75 -2.34 -13.33
CA MET A 48 -11.32 -1.20 -12.60
C MET A 48 -11.79 -1.62 -11.20
N ILE A 49 -12.47 -2.77 -11.09
CA ILE A 49 -12.94 -3.29 -9.80
C ILE A 49 -11.76 -3.63 -8.89
N TYR A 50 -10.75 -4.36 -9.38
CA TYR A 50 -9.54 -4.64 -8.61
C TYR A 50 -8.88 -3.35 -8.13
N LYS A 51 -8.77 -2.34 -9.00
CA LYS A 51 -8.18 -1.04 -8.65
C LYS A 51 -8.93 -0.42 -7.48
N GLU A 52 -10.26 -0.37 -7.53
CA GLU A 52 -11.06 0.20 -6.43
C GLU A 52 -11.02 -0.65 -5.16
N VAL A 53 -10.99 -1.99 -5.27
CA VAL A 53 -10.88 -2.88 -4.10
C VAL A 53 -9.55 -2.68 -3.37
N PHE A 54 -8.46 -2.51 -4.11
CA PHE A 54 -7.12 -2.38 -3.54
C PHE A 54 -6.68 -0.95 -3.27
N ARG A 55 -7.36 0.04 -3.83
CA ARG A 55 -7.11 1.47 -3.55
C ARG A 55 -7.31 1.74 -2.07
N ASP A 56 -6.42 2.56 -1.51
CA ASP A 56 -6.45 3.02 -0.11
C ASP A 56 -6.44 1.90 0.95
N THR A 57 -6.17 0.65 0.53
CA THR A 57 -6.05 -0.48 1.46
C THR A 57 -4.71 -0.37 2.18
N THR A 58 -4.75 -0.32 3.52
CA THR A 58 -3.55 -0.38 4.34
C THR A 58 -3.28 -1.83 4.77
N TRP A 59 -2.05 -2.25 4.52
CA TRP A 59 -1.54 -3.60 4.70
C TRP A 59 -0.55 -3.61 5.85
N PHE A 60 -1.00 -4.04 7.02
CA PHE A 60 -0.16 -4.12 8.20
C PHE A 60 0.80 -5.30 8.07
N VAL A 61 2.09 -5.01 8.05
CA VAL A 61 3.17 -5.98 8.07
C VAL A 61 3.64 -6.13 9.51
N TYR A 62 3.46 -7.32 10.05
CA TYR A 62 3.84 -7.64 11.42
C TYR A 62 4.51 -9.01 11.47
N ARG A 63 5.32 -9.19 12.50
CA ARG A 63 5.99 -10.45 12.78
C ARG A 63 5.04 -11.33 13.58
N LYS A 64 4.63 -12.49 13.03
CA LYS A 64 3.86 -13.49 13.79
C LYS A 64 4.77 -14.53 14.47
N LEU A 65 5.92 -14.80 13.85
CA LEU A 65 6.95 -15.74 14.30
C LEU A 65 8.33 -15.13 13.96
N PRO A 66 9.42 -15.49 14.64
CA PRO A 66 10.73 -14.85 14.50
C PRO A 66 11.32 -14.82 13.08
N GLN A 67 10.76 -15.57 12.13
CA GLN A 67 11.27 -15.69 10.76
C GLN A 67 10.25 -15.34 9.65
N LEU A 68 9.01 -14.95 9.99
CA LEU A 68 7.95 -14.74 8.99
C LEU A 68 7.16 -13.44 9.23
N ALA A 69 7.39 -12.47 8.35
CA ALA A 69 6.53 -11.30 8.20
C ALA A 69 5.22 -11.70 7.51
N ARG A 70 4.08 -11.39 8.14
CA ARG A 70 2.75 -11.57 7.56
C ARG A 70 2.12 -10.23 7.24
N VAL A 71 1.27 -10.23 6.22
CA VAL A 71 0.50 -9.06 5.80
C VAL A 71 -0.95 -9.27 6.21
N LYS A 72 -1.52 -8.32 6.97
CA LYS A 72 -2.94 -8.25 7.26
C LYS A 72 -3.53 -7.03 6.55
N ALA A 73 -4.48 -7.28 5.65
CA ALA A 73 -5.29 -6.22 5.04
C ALA A 73 -6.34 -5.73 6.03
N SER A 74 -6.75 -4.47 5.89
CA SER A 74 -8.08 -4.05 6.32
C SER A 74 -9.14 -4.82 5.51
N LEU A 75 -9.74 -5.85 6.13
CA LEU A 75 -10.93 -6.60 5.71
C LEU A 75 -11.04 -7.02 4.22
N GLY A 76 -10.82 -8.31 3.95
CA GLY A 76 -11.36 -9.01 2.77
C GLY A 76 -10.63 -8.82 1.43
N ALA A 77 -9.84 -7.76 1.24
CA ALA A 77 -9.14 -7.52 -0.03
C ALA A 77 -8.19 -8.66 -0.43
N ILE A 78 -7.46 -9.24 0.53
CA ILE A 78 -6.59 -10.41 0.26
C ILE A 78 -7.39 -11.65 -0.09
N ASN A 79 -8.60 -11.81 0.49
CA ASN A 79 -9.43 -13.00 0.27
C ASN A 79 -9.87 -13.07 -1.19
N LEU A 80 -10.04 -11.92 -1.85
CA LEU A 80 -10.31 -11.86 -3.29
C LEU A 80 -9.25 -12.62 -4.09
N LEU A 81 -7.97 -12.45 -3.76
CA LEU A 81 -6.86 -13.13 -4.45
C LEU A 81 -6.87 -14.65 -4.24
N TYR A 82 -7.49 -15.13 -3.18
CA TYR A 82 -7.58 -16.57 -2.87
C TYR A 82 -8.86 -17.24 -3.39
N THR A 83 -9.73 -16.50 -4.08
CA THR A 83 -10.99 -17.06 -4.61
C THR A 83 -10.75 -18.03 -5.77
N CYS A 84 -9.96 -17.64 -6.78
CA CYS A 84 -9.61 -18.51 -7.90
C CYS A 84 -8.28 -18.10 -8.56
N ARG A 85 -7.70 -19.03 -9.35
CA ARG A 85 -6.41 -18.83 -10.03
C ARG A 85 -6.43 -17.67 -11.02
N GLN A 86 -7.54 -17.47 -11.73
CA GLN A 86 -7.67 -16.37 -12.71
C GLN A 86 -7.58 -15.00 -12.01
N ILE A 87 -8.34 -14.80 -10.93
CA ILE A 87 -8.28 -13.54 -10.15
C ILE A 87 -6.89 -13.34 -9.58
N TYR A 88 -6.24 -14.39 -9.08
CA TYR A 88 -4.86 -14.30 -8.62
C TYR A 88 -3.90 -13.82 -9.71
N THR A 89 -4.00 -14.36 -10.92
CA THR A 89 -3.14 -13.97 -12.05
C THR A 89 -3.39 -12.55 -12.52
N GLU A 90 -4.64 -12.09 -12.53
CA GLU A 90 -5.00 -10.75 -13.00
C GLU A 90 -4.70 -9.66 -11.95
N ALA A 91 -5.01 -9.95 -10.68
CA ALA A 91 -5.02 -8.96 -9.60
C ALA A 91 -3.84 -9.08 -8.62
N GLY A 92 -2.99 -10.10 -8.72
CA GLY A 92 -1.94 -10.37 -7.73
C GLY A 92 -0.94 -9.23 -7.48
N LEU A 93 -0.76 -8.32 -8.45
CA LEU A 93 0.09 -7.13 -8.31
C LEU A 93 -0.64 -5.88 -7.79
N PHE A 94 -1.98 -5.88 -7.77
CA PHE A 94 -2.75 -4.73 -7.33
C PHE A 94 -2.52 -4.34 -5.86
N PRO A 95 -2.37 -5.28 -4.90
CA PRO A 95 -1.99 -4.93 -3.53
C PRO A 95 -0.70 -4.12 -3.46
N TYR A 96 0.27 -4.45 -4.32
CA TYR A 96 1.55 -3.75 -4.35
C TYR A 96 1.45 -2.39 -5.02
N ARG A 97 0.59 -2.28 -6.03
CA ARG A 97 0.48 -1.07 -6.87
C ARG A 97 -0.33 0.03 -6.21
N TYR A 98 -1.43 -0.35 -5.57
CA TYR A 98 -2.45 0.57 -5.05
C TYR A 98 -2.56 0.53 -3.53
N GLY A 99 -2.02 -0.51 -2.89
CA GLY A 99 -2.01 -0.63 -1.45
C GLY A 99 -0.88 0.17 -0.81
N THR A 100 -1.07 0.42 0.48
CA THR A 100 -0.05 1.02 1.35
C THR A 100 0.41 -0.01 2.36
N PHE A 101 1.70 -0.36 2.39
CA PHE A 101 2.20 -1.30 3.40
C PHE A 101 2.66 -0.56 4.64
N HIS A 102 2.02 -0.83 5.77
CA HIS A 102 2.36 -0.26 7.05
C HIS A 102 3.21 -1.25 7.85
N ILE A 103 4.48 -0.91 8.05
CA ILE A 103 5.46 -1.74 8.74
C ILE A 103 5.73 -1.09 10.10
N GLY A 104 5.20 -1.69 11.17
CA GLY A 104 5.26 -1.09 12.51
C GLY A 104 6.68 -0.82 13.04
N PHE A 105 7.72 -1.43 12.47
CA PHE A 105 9.11 -1.02 12.69
C PHE A 105 9.84 -1.07 11.35
N LEU A 106 10.00 0.10 10.69
CA LEU A 106 10.68 0.18 9.38
C LEU A 106 12.16 -0.18 9.50
N VAL A 107 12.78 0.21 10.61
CA VAL A 107 14.18 -0.10 10.91
C VAL A 107 14.21 -1.39 11.70
N GLY A 108 14.38 -2.51 11.00
CA GLY A 108 14.45 -3.82 11.64
C GLY A 108 14.39 -4.98 10.66
N THR A 109 14.48 -6.18 11.22
CA THR A 109 14.40 -7.44 10.47
C THR A 109 13.04 -7.62 9.80
N ILE A 110 11.95 -7.04 10.32
CA ILE A 110 10.61 -7.17 9.74
C ILE A 110 10.54 -6.59 8.32
N ALA A 111 11.03 -5.36 8.13
CA ALA A 111 11.08 -4.74 6.81
C ALA A 111 11.98 -5.55 5.86
N HIS A 112 13.14 -6.00 6.36
CA HIS A 112 14.04 -6.84 5.58
C HIS A 112 13.39 -8.16 5.15
N ASP A 113 12.83 -8.92 6.09
CA ASP A 113 12.15 -10.20 5.87
C ASP A 113 10.98 -10.02 4.90
N PHE A 114 10.18 -8.97 5.08
CA PHE A 114 9.07 -8.65 4.18
C PHE A 114 9.57 -8.46 2.75
N LEU A 115 10.62 -7.66 2.55
CA LEU A 115 11.15 -7.36 1.21
C LEU A 115 11.88 -8.54 0.56
N GLN A 116 12.61 -9.35 1.35
CA GLN A 116 13.30 -10.54 0.83
C GLN A 116 12.33 -11.61 0.35
N ASN A 117 11.13 -11.67 0.94
CA ASN A 117 10.10 -12.63 0.55
C ASN A 117 9.20 -12.12 -0.60
N ARG A 118 9.67 -11.16 -1.40
CA ARG A 118 8.92 -10.61 -2.55
C ARG A 118 9.67 -10.85 -3.85
N THR A 119 8.90 -11.09 -4.89
CA THR A 119 9.45 -11.21 -6.24
C THR A 119 9.89 -9.82 -6.72
N GLN A 120 10.81 -9.78 -7.69
CA GLN A 120 11.31 -8.52 -8.23
C GLN A 120 10.20 -7.63 -8.80
N ILE A 121 9.20 -8.23 -9.44
CA ILE A 121 8.04 -7.51 -9.98
C ILE A 121 7.22 -6.90 -8.84
N GLN A 122 7.03 -7.60 -7.72
CA GLN A 122 6.32 -7.06 -6.56
C GLN A 122 7.07 -5.87 -5.97
N LEU A 123 8.39 -5.98 -5.79
CA LEU A 123 9.24 -4.89 -5.29
C LEU A 123 9.20 -3.66 -6.19
N GLN A 124 9.25 -3.85 -7.52
CA GLN A 124 9.09 -2.79 -8.51
C GLN A 124 7.69 -2.18 -8.52
N THR A 125 6.69 -2.84 -7.94
CA THR A 125 5.32 -2.36 -7.96
C THR A 125 5.00 -1.51 -6.73
N ILE A 126 5.68 -1.72 -5.60
CA ILE A 126 5.49 -0.97 -4.36
C ILE A 126 5.76 0.53 -4.59
N ARG A 127 4.73 1.35 -4.37
CA ARG A 127 4.81 2.82 -4.47
C ARG A 127 4.81 3.53 -3.12
N ILE A 128 4.08 2.98 -2.14
CA ILE A 128 3.87 3.64 -0.85
C ILE A 128 4.24 2.69 0.29
N LEU A 129 5.12 3.15 1.17
CA LEU A 129 5.43 2.51 2.45
C LEU A 129 5.03 3.42 3.61
N ARG A 130 4.46 2.83 4.65
CA ARG A 130 4.20 3.46 5.93
C ARG A 130 5.03 2.77 7.00
N GLY A 131 5.45 3.50 8.01
CA GLY A 131 6.07 2.91 9.19
C GLY A 131 5.73 3.59 10.48
N ASP A 132 5.80 2.83 11.57
CA ASP A 132 5.92 3.41 12.89
C ASP A 132 7.41 3.44 13.26
N GLU A 133 7.86 4.60 13.72
CA GLU A 133 9.18 4.83 14.30
C GLU A 133 10.41 4.58 13.39
N LEU A 134 11.29 5.57 13.37
CA LEU A 134 12.69 5.37 12.98
C LEU A 134 13.48 5.02 14.23
N LEU A 135 13.63 3.73 14.52
CA LEU A 135 14.73 3.32 15.39
C LEU A 135 16.06 3.64 14.69
N SER A 136 17.11 3.86 15.47
CA SER A 136 18.45 4.09 14.93
C SER A 136 18.85 2.97 13.96
N GLY A 137 19.01 3.29 12.68
CA GLY A 137 19.44 2.32 11.69
C GLY A 137 19.30 2.81 10.26
N SER A 138 19.71 1.96 9.33
CA SER A 138 19.89 2.34 7.94
C SER A 138 18.63 2.12 7.10
N LEU A 139 18.20 3.15 6.38
CA LEU A 139 17.13 3.05 5.38
C LEU A 139 17.59 2.44 4.03
N ARG A 140 18.79 1.85 3.96
CA ARG A 140 19.35 1.22 2.74
C ARG A 140 18.44 0.18 2.10
N PHE A 141 17.51 -0.40 2.85
CA PHE A 141 16.56 -1.36 2.28
C PHE A 141 15.61 -0.73 1.24
N LEU A 142 15.37 0.59 1.28
CA LEU A 142 14.54 1.25 0.27
C LEU A 142 15.24 1.33 -1.09
N ASP A 143 16.57 1.13 -1.16
CA ASP A 143 17.30 1.00 -2.44
C ASP A 143 16.78 -0.21 -3.26
N LYS A 144 16.12 -1.18 -2.60
CA LYS A 144 15.47 -2.32 -3.25
C LYS A 144 14.12 -1.99 -3.89
N LEU A 145 13.61 -0.77 -3.69
CA LEU A 145 12.29 -0.33 -4.16
C LEU A 145 12.45 0.78 -5.19
N PRO A 146 12.79 0.43 -6.46
CA PRO A 146 13.19 1.41 -7.48
C PRO A 146 12.07 2.40 -7.84
N ASN A 147 10.83 2.00 -7.57
CA ASN A 147 9.61 2.70 -7.90
C ASN A 147 8.89 3.25 -6.66
N LEU A 148 9.55 3.23 -5.49
CA LEU A 148 9.01 3.85 -4.30
C LEU A 148 8.79 5.34 -4.59
N GLU A 149 7.57 5.80 -4.39
CA GLU A 149 7.18 7.19 -4.62
C GLU A 149 6.98 7.93 -3.31
N GLN A 150 6.62 7.22 -2.24
CA GLN A 150 6.25 7.80 -0.96
C GLN A 150 6.63 6.86 0.18
N VAL A 151 7.37 7.37 1.15
CA VAL A 151 7.42 6.79 2.50
C VAL A 151 6.64 7.75 3.40
N GLU A 152 5.85 7.24 4.33
CA GLU A 152 5.26 8.01 5.42
C GLU A 152 5.66 7.36 6.75
N MET A 153 5.90 8.16 7.78
CA MET A 153 6.40 7.66 9.06
C MET A 153 5.65 8.31 10.21
N MET A 154 5.03 7.50 11.05
CA MET A 154 4.34 7.93 12.26
C MET A 154 5.31 7.78 13.45
N LEU A 155 5.40 8.80 14.31
CA LEU A 155 6.17 8.72 15.55
C LEU A 155 5.17 8.73 16.71
N GLN A 156 5.43 7.95 17.76
CA GLN A 156 4.49 7.79 18.87
C GLN A 156 3.96 9.13 19.41
N GLY A 157 2.63 9.22 19.51
CA GLY A 157 1.90 10.36 20.08
C GLY A 157 1.77 11.57 19.18
N ASN A 158 2.38 11.61 17.99
CA ASN A 158 2.27 12.73 17.05
C ASN A 158 2.33 12.24 15.61
N HIS A 159 1.28 12.48 14.84
CA HIS A 159 1.28 12.22 13.40
C HIS A 159 2.22 13.20 12.72
N PHE A 160 3.48 12.82 12.58
CA PHE A 160 4.33 13.42 11.56
C PHE A 160 4.04 12.67 10.27
N LEU A 161 3.96 13.37 9.14
CA LEU A 161 3.94 12.74 7.84
C LEU A 161 5.19 13.16 7.12
N VAL A 162 6.27 12.40 7.34
CA VAL A 162 7.49 12.55 6.54
C VAL A 162 7.23 11.92 5.19
N GLN A 163 6.79 12.71 4.21
CA GLN A 163 6.57 12.23 2.85
C GLN A 163 7.88 12.19 2.07
N ILE A 164 8.59 11.07 2.07
CA ILE A 164 9.79 10.89 1.23
C ILE A 164 9.34 10.66 -0.21
N LYS A 165 9.31 11.72 -1.01
CA LYS A 165 9.12 11.57 -2.46
C LYS A 165 10.43 11.13 -3.08
N HIS A 166 10.45 9.99 -3.76
CA HIS A 166 11.62 9.54 -4.52
C HIS A 166 11.32 9.73 -6.01
N ARG A 167 11.63 10.93 -6.52
CA ARG A 167 11.62 11.25 -7.96
C ARG A 167 13.01 11.75 -8.37
N GLY A 168 13.80 10.86 -8.95
CA GLY A 168 15.05 11.25 -9.62
C GLY A 168 16.10 11.90 -8.70
N ARG A 169 16.32 11.36 -7.49
CA ARG A 169 17.36 11.72 -6.50
C ARG A 169 17.04 12.80 -5.46
N ARG A 170 15.85 13.38 -5.46
CA ARG A 170 15.44 14.32 -4.42
C ARG A 170 14.52 13.66 -3.43
N VAL A 171 14.90 13.64 -2.16
CA VAL A 171 14.02 13.26 -1.04
C VAL A 171 13.42 14.55 -0.49
N GLU A 172 12.16 14.82 -0.78
CA GLU A 172 11.46 15.85 -0.02
C GLU A 172 11.06 15.25 1.33
N VAL A 173 11.21 15.96 2.44
CA VAL A 173 10.61 15.55 3.72
C VAL A 173 9.59 16.60 4.07
N HIS A 174 8.33 16.32 3.75
CA HIS A 174 7.23 17.15 4.21
C HIS A 174 7.05 16.95 5.72
N HIS A 175 6.73 18.00 6.46
CA HIS A 175 6.45 17.91 7.88
C HIS A 175 5.08 18.50 8.13
N PHE A 176 4.23 17.74 8.78
CA PHE A 176 2.91 18.16 9.23
C PHE A 176 2.90 17.95 10.74
N THR A 177 2.66 19.01 11.51
CA THR A 177 2.49 18.93 12.96
C THR A 177 1.15 19.47 13.35
N HIS A 178 0.43 18.70 14.15
CA HIS A 178 -0.58 19.25 15.04
C HIS A 178 0.16 19.84 16.25
N GLN A 179 0.29 21.17 16.29
CA GLN A 179 0.72 21.97 17.47
C GLN A 179 1.86 21.39 18.36
N GLN A 180 3.12 21.43 17.92
CA GLN A 180 4.27 21.14 18.79
C GLN A 180 5.16 22.36 19.09
N THR A 181 5.74 22.37 20.30
CA THR A 181 6.70 23.37 20.80
C THR A 181 8.04 23.32 20.04
N GLY A 182 8.65 24.48 19.81
CA GLY A 182 9.81 24.64 18.91
C GLY A 182 11.05 23.79 19.22
N ALA A 183 11.28 23.41 20.49
CA ALA A 183 12.43 22.60 20.91
C ALA A 183 12.39 21.16 20.34
N ARG A 184 11.23 20.52 20.28
CA ARG A 184 11.09 19.15 19.74
C ARG A 184 11.29 19.08 18.22
N ARG A 185 10.99 20.17 17.51
CA ARG A 185 11.15 20.26 16.04
C ARG A 185 12.61 20.22 15.61
N ASN A 186 13.51 20.87 16.36
CA ASN A 186 14.94 20.89 16.04
C ASN A 186 15.63 19.55 16.30
N ASP A 187 15.30 18.89 17.42
CA ASP A 187 15.79 17.54 17.72
C ASP A 187 15.34 16.54 16.64
N LEU A 188 14.06 16.60 16.22
CA LEU A 188 13.55 15.77 15.14
C LEU A 188 14.27 16.02 13.81
N ARG A 189 14.54 17.29 13.47
CA ARG A 189 15.28 17.66 12.27
C ARG A 189 16.70 17.10 12.27
N LEU A 190 17.39 17.15 13.41
CA LEU A 190 18.73 16.59 13.55
C LEU A 190 18.72 15.07 13.44
N LYS A 191 17.76 14.39 14.08
CA LYS A 191 17.57 12.93 13.96
C LYS A 191 17.30 12.51 12.52
N LEU A 192 16.39 13.19 11.82
CA LEU A 192 16.10 12.93 10.41
C LEU A 192 17.32 13.17 9.53
N LYS A 193 18.08 14.25 9.76
CA LYS A 193 19.34 14.51 9.04
C LYS A 193 20.37 13.40 9.25
N GLY A 194 20.55 12.91 10.48
CA GLY A 194 21.47 11.80 10.77
C GLY A 194 21.06 10.50 10.10
N LEU A 195 19.75 10.19 10.09
CA LEU A 195 19.22 9.01 9.40
C LEU A 195 19.38 9.10 7.87
N LEU A 196 19.25 10.30 7.30
CA LEU A 196 19.40 10.56 5.88
C LEU A 196 20.87 10.73 5.45
N GLN A 197 21.81 11.02 6.36
CA GLN A 197 23.24 11.13 6.04
C GLN A 197 23.83 9.82 5.47
N GLY A 198 23.28 8.67 5.88
CA GLY A 198 23.66 7.36 5.34
C GLY A 198 23.03 7.02 3.99
N TRP A 199 22.18 7.90 3.46
CA TRP A 199 21.49 7.75 2.20
C TRP A 199 22.19 8.56 1.12
N LYS A 200 22.56 7.91 0.02
CA LYS A 200 23.39 8.46 -1.07
C LYS A 200 22.73 9.61 -1.87
N GLN A 201 21.57 10.12 -1.46
CA GLN A 201 20.76 11.05 -2.25
C GLN A 201 20.44 12.34 -1.48
N GLU A 202 20.28 13.44 -2.20
CA GLU A 202 20.00 14.76 -1.63
C GLU A 202 18.60 14.81 -1.03
N ALA A 203 18.53 14.87 0.31
CA ALA A 203 17.28 15.09 1.01
C ALA A 203 17.06 16.58 1.31
N LYS A 204 16.01 17.15 0.71
CA LYS A 204 15.47 18.46 1.06
C LYS A 204 14.33 18.30 2.06
N ILE A 205 14.57 18.68 3.30
CA ILE A 205 13.53 18.73 4.32
C ILE A 205 12.66 19.98 4.12
N VAL A 206 11.40 19.79 3.72
CA VAL A 206 10.41 20.83 3.45
C VAL A 206 9.40 20.86 4.60
N PHE A 207 9.44 21.87 5.44
CA PHE A 207 8.43 21.99 6.48
C PHE A 207 7.19 22.67 5.92
N MET A 208 6.03 22.01 5.96
CA MET A 208 4.74 22.64 5.63
C MET A 208 4.05 23.05 6.94
N GLN A 209 3.48 24.25 6.97
CA GLN A 209 2.55 24.63 8.03
C GLN A 209 1.17 24.16 7.60
N ALA A 210 0.43 23.52 8.53
CA ALA A 210 -0.98 23.20 8.33
C ALA A 210 -1.82 24.47 8.40
#